data_AF-A0A2X2BSY0-F1
#
_entry.id   AF-A0A2X2BSY0-F1
#
_cell.length_a   1.000
_cell.length_b   1.000
_cell.length_c   1.000
_cell.angle_alpha   90.00
_cell.angle_beta   90.00
_cell.angle_gamma   90.00
#
_symmetry.space_group_name_H-M   'P 1'
#
loop_
_entity.id
_entity.type
_entity.pdbx_description
1 polymer ?
#
loop_
_entity_poly.entity_id
_entity_poly.type
_entity_poly.pdbx_seq_one_letter_code
_entity_poly.pdbx_strand_id
1 'polypeptide(L)'
;MSSLDLHHLAQNIKRWGTELGFQQTGICDTDLSLEEPRLQAWLDKQYHGEMAWMAKYGMTRARPHELVPGTLRVISVRMNYLPTDAAFARTLNNPEQGYISRYALGRDYHKVLRQRLKKLGEKITQYCQQFEYQGIVNFRPFVDSAPIMERPLAVKAGLGWVGKHSLVINNQAGSWFFSR
;
A
#
# COMPACT_ATOMS: atom_id res chain seq x y z
N MET A 1 -11.50 14.70 -30.83
CA MET A 1 -11.45 13.90 -29.60
C MET A 1 -10.23 14.32 -28.81
N SER A 2 -10.36 14.59 -27.51
CA SER A 2 -9.21 14.98 -26.67
C SER A 2 -8.37 13.75 -26.40
N SER A 3 -7.05 13.84 -26.57
CA SER A 3 -6.12 12.80 -26.13
C SER A 3 -6.20 12.62 -24.62
N LEU A 4 -5.97 11.40 -24.13
CA LEU A 4 -5.86 11.10 -22.69
C LEU A 4 -4.71 11.92 -22.07
N ASP A 5 -5.04 12.82 -21.15
CA ASP A 5 -4.06 13.57 -20.37
C ASP A 5 -3.71 12.82 -19.08
N LEU A 6 -2.46 12.33 -19.00
CA LEU A 6 -1.96 11.59 -17.85
C LEU A 6 -1.84 12.46 -16.59
N HIS A 7 -1.62 13.77 -16.72
CA HIS A 7 -1.58 14.66 -15.58
C HIS A 7 -2.96 14.81 -14.95
N HIS A 8 -3.98 15.01 -15.78
CA HIS A 8 -5.36 15.06 -15.33
C HIS A 8 -5.82 13.70 -14.76
N LEU A 9 -5.44 12.57 -15.38
CA LEU A 9 -5.71 11.25 -14.81
C LEU A 9 -5.06 11.08 -13.42
N ALA A 10 -3.80 11.50 -13.24
CA ALA A 10 -3.14 11.43 -11.94
C ALA A 10 -3.85 12.27 -10.86
N GLN A 11 -4.37 13.45 -11.21
CA GLN A 11 -5.18 14.26 -10.30
C GLN A 11 -6.52 13.57 -9.97
N ASN A 12 -7.19 13.00 -10.97
CA ASN A 12 -8.43 12.25 -10.79
C ASN A 12 -8.25 11.02 -9.90
N ILE A 13 -7.15 10.28 -10.04
CA ILE A 13 -6.80 9.14 -9.18
C ILE A 13 -6.73 9.57 -7.70
N LYS A 14 -6.07 10.69 -7.41
CA LYS A 14 -5.97 11.22 -6.04
C LYS A 14 -7.33 11.68 -5.49
N ARG A 15 -8.14 12.33 -6.33
CA ARG A 15 -9.51 12.73 -5.97
C ARG A 15 -10.38 11.51 -5.65
N TRP A 16 -10.43 10.52 -6.55
CA TRP A 16 -11.18 9.28 -6.35
C TRP A 16 -10.68 8.48 -5.16
N GLY A 17 -9.37 8.48 -4.89
CA GLY A 17 -8.82 7.88 -3.69
C GLY A 17 -9.41 8.48 -2.41
N THR A 18 -9.55 9.81 -2.37
CA THR A 18 -10.20 10.54 -1.28
C THR A 18 -11.68 10.18 -1.18
N GLU A 19 -12.42 10.18 -2.29
CA GLU A 19 -13.84 9.78 -2.35
C GLU A 19 -14.07 8.34 -1.85
N LEU A 20 -13.11 7.44 -2.10
CA LEU A 20 -13.15 6.05 -1.63
C LEU A 20 -12.71 5.90 -0.17
N GLY A 21 -12.38 7.00 0.51
CA GLY A 21 -12.05 7.05 1.94
C GLY A 21 -10.59 6.77 2.27
N PHE A 22 -9.67 6.95 1.31
CA PHE A 22 -8.24 6.97 1.58
C PHE A 22 -7.81 8.38 1.99
N GLN A 23 -7.02 8.52 3.06
CA GLN A 23 -6.56 9.82 3.54
C GLN A 23 -5.34 10.34 2.76
N GLN A 24 -4.74 9.51 1.90
CA GLN A 24 -3.69 9.93 0.98
C GLN A 24 -3.56 8.90 -0.17
N THR A 25 -3.22 9.37 -1.36
CA THR A 25 -2.91 8.53 -2.53
C THR A 25 -1.65 9.07 -3.21
N GLY A 26 -0.68 8.18 -3.41
CA GLY A 26 0.59 8.46 -4.07
C GLY A 26 0.77 7.58 -5.30
N ILE A 27 1.56 8.04 -6.27
CA ILE A 27 1.88 7.31 -7.49
C ILE A 27 3.40 7.34 -7.66
N CYS A 28 4.00 6.18 -7.89
CA CYS A 28 5.44 6.06 -8.14
C CYS A 28 5.73 5.09 -9.31
N ASP A 29 6.97 5.08 -9.76
CA ASP A 29 7.47 4.03 -10.65
C ASP A 29 7.63 2.68 -9.91
N THR A 30 8.11 1.66 -10.63
CA THR A 30 8.27 0.28 -10.13
C THR A 30 9.69 -0.05 -9.67
N ASP A 31 10.62 0.90 -9.73
CA ASP A 31 12.03 0.65 -9.45
C ASP A 31 12.30 0.59 -7.94
N LEU A 32 12.66 -0.60 -7.47
CA LEU A 32 13.11 -0.88 -6.12
C LEU A 32 14.54 -1.47 -6.10
N SER A 33 15.34 -1.17 -7.13
CA SER A 33 16.73 -1.67 -7.25
C SER A 33 17.58 -1.37 -6.01
N LEU A 34 17.34 -0.24 -5.35
CA LEU A 34 18.02 0.14 -4.09
C LEU A 34 17.63 -0.74 -2.88
N GLU A 35 16.48 -1.41 -2.94
CA GLU A 35 16.02 -2.31 -1.88
C GLU A 35 16.48 -3.75 -2.07
N GLU A 36 16.85 -4.15 -3.30
CA GLU A 36 17.32 -5.52 -3.58
C GLU A 36 18.53 -5.93 -2.72
N PRO A 37 19.62 -5.14 -2.59
CA PRO A 37 20.75 -5.51 -1.75
C PRO A 37 20.39 -5.63 -0.26
N ARG A 38 19.46 -4.78 0.21
CA ARG A 38 19.00 -4.81 1.61
C ARG A 38 18.18 -6.05 1.89
N LEU A 39 17.30 -6.41 0.96
CA LEU A 39 16.51 -7.63 1.04
C LEU A 39 17.41 -8.87 1.00
N GLN A 40 18.38 -8.92 0.09
CA GLN A 40 19.32 -10.03 -0.01
C GLN A 40 20.10 -10.19 1.30
N ALA A 41 20.70 -9.10 1.81
CA ALA A 41 21.43 -9.14 3.08
C ALA A 41 20.55 -9.55 4.28
N TRP A 42 19.26 -9.21 4.26
CA TRP A 42 18.30 -9.62 5.30
C TRP A 42 17.93 -11.12 5.19
N LEU A 43 17.78 -11.63 3.95
CA LEU A 43 17.55 -13.05 3.68
C LEU A 43 18.76 -13.91 4.04
N ASP A 44 19.97 -13.47 3.69
CA ASP A 44 21.23 -14.18 3.99
C ASP A 44 21.46 -14.34 5.49
N LYS A 45 21.00 -13.35 6.28
CA LYS A 45 21.04 -13.39 7.74
C LYS A 45 19.91 -14.19 8.38
N GLN A 46 19.04 -14.80 7.57
CA GLN A 46 17.87 -15.57 8.02
C GLN A 46 16.93 -14.80 8.96
N TYR A 47 16.86 -13.46 8.79
CA TYR A 47 16.03 -12.61 9.64
C TYR A 47 14.52 -12.76 9.39
N HIS A 48 14.11 -13.65 8.48
CA HIS A 48 12.71 -13.99 8.26
C HIS A 48 12.12 -14.95 9.29
N GLY A 49 12.93 -15.55 10.17
CA GLY A 49 12.46 -16.55 11.13
C GLY A 49 11.66 -17.66 10.42
N GLU A 50 10.47 -17.97 10.92
CA GLU A 50 9.59 -19.01 10.36
C GLU A 50 8.86 -18.60 9.08
N MET A 51 9.01 -17.35 8.60
CA MET A 51 8.34 -16.87 7.39
C MET A 51 9.02 -17.39 6.12
N ALA A 52 9.01 -18.71 5.89
CA ALA A 52 9.70 -19.37 4.77
C ALA A 52 9.30 -18.82 3.38
N TRP A 53 8.08 -18.29 3.25
CA TRP A 53 7.63 -17.60 2.03
C TRP A 53 8.45 -16.34 1.71
N MET A 54 9.13 -15.73 2.69
CA MET A 54 10.02 -14.60 2.46
C MET A 54 11.17 -14.96 1.54
N ALA A 55 11.80 -16.12 1.78
CA ALA A 55 12.88 -16.65 0.96
C ALA A 55 12.36 -17.34 -0.31
N LYS A 56 11.21 -18.04 -0.24
CA LYS A 56 10.64 -18.81 -1.37
C LYS A 56 10.47 -17.99 -2.66
N TYR A 57 10.08 -16.72 -2.55
CA TYR A 57 9.83 -15.84 -3.70
C TYR A 57 11.03 -14.96 -4.07
N GLY A 58 12.20 -15.15 -3.44
CA GLY A 58 13.42 -14.40 -3.74
C GLY A 58 13.21 -12.89 -3.87
N MET A 59 13.60 -12.36 -5.03
CA MET A 59 13.54 -10.92 -5.35
C MET A 59 12.21 -10.45 -5.95
N THR A 60 11.23 -11.33 -6.19
CA THR A 60 9.95 -10.94 -6.81
C THR A 60 9.26 -9.80 -6.05
N ARG A 61 9.46 -9.70 -4.72
CA ARG A 61 8.93 -8.60 -3.91
C ARG A 61 9.53 -7.22 -4.20
N ALA A 62 10.77 -7.20 -4.65
CA ALA A 62 11.48 -5.99 -5.08
C ALA A 62 11.32 -5.76 -6.60
N ARG A 63 10.65 -6.67 -7.32
CA ARG A 63 10.51 -6.62 -8.78
C ARG A 63 9.05 -6.68 -9.20
N PRO A 64 8.29 -5.57 -9.13
CA PRO A 64 6.86 -5.55 -9.48
C PRO A 64 6.55 -6.11 -10.87
N HIS A 65 7.47 -5.97 -11.83
CA HIS A 65 7.32 -6.49 -13.19
C HIS A 65 7.32 -8.03 -13.28
N GLU A 66 7.98 -8.73 -12.34
CA GLU A 66 7.93 -10.20 -12.24
C GLU A 66 6.58 -10.65 -11.65
N LEU A 67 6.00 -9.86 -10.74
CA LEU A 67 4.74 -10.20 -10.07
C LEU A 67 3.50 -9.94 -10.95
N VAL A 68 3.52 -8.84 -11.69
CA VAL A 68 2.48 -8.48 -12.67
C VAL A 68 3.18 -7.93 -13.92
N PRO A 69 3.33 -8.77 -14.97
CA PRO A 69 3.94 -8.34 -16.22
C PRO A 69 3.27 -7.10 -16.82
N GLY A 70 4.07 -6.15 -17.30
CA GLY A 70 3.59 -4.89 -17.87
C GLY A 70 3.23 -3.80 -16.84
N THR A 71 3.60 -3.97 -15.57
CA THR A 71 3.39 -2.91 -14.56
C THR A 71 4.24 -1.67 -14.86
N LEU A 72 3.59 -0.53 -15.06
CA LEU A 72 4.24 0.76 -15.34
C LEU A 72 4.35 1.69 -14.12
N ARG A 73 3.35 1.63 -13.24
CA ARG A 73 3.21 2.51 -12.08
C ARG A 73 2.60 1.75 -10.92
N VAL A 74 2.97 2.14 -9.71
CA VAL A 74 2.35 1.68 -8.47
C VAL A 74 1.57 2.84 -7.87
N ILE A 75 0.32 2.57 -7.48
CA ILE A 75 -0.54 3.50 -6.75
C ILE A 75 -0.61 3.01 -5.32
N SER A 76 -0.05 3.77 -4.38
CA SER A 76 -0.09 3.45 -2.95
C SER A 76 -1.10 4.35 -2.24
N VAL A 77 -1.86 3.78 -1.32
CA VAL A 77 -2.89 4.47 -0.55
C VAL A 77 -2.63 4.38 0.94
N ARG A 78 -3.08 5.40 1.66
CA ARG A 78 -3.10 5.44 3.11
C ARG A 78 -4.52 5.33 3.63
N MET A 79 -4.75 4.42 4.59
CA MET A 79 -6.00 4.35 5.35
C MET A 79 -5.76 4.34 6.86
N ASN A 80 -6.20 5.38 7.55
CA ASN A 80 -6.09 5.50 9.00
C ASN A 80 -6.97 4.44 9.69
N TYR A 81 -6.48 3.91 10.80
CA TYR A 81 -7.23 2.95 11.62
C TYR A 81 -7.33 3.35 13.09
N LEU A 82 -6.76 4.49 13.49
CA LEU A 82 -6.94 5.03 14.84
C LEU A 82 -8.24 5.85 14.91
N PRO A 83 -9.22 5.44 15.73
CA PRO A 83 -10.41 6.24 16.00
C PRO A 83 -10.06 7.52 16.76
N THR A 84 -10.88 8.57 16.60
CA THR A 84 -10.70 9.84 17.32
C THR A 84 -10.89 9.71 18.83
N ASP A 85 -11.71 8.75 19.27
CA ASP A 85 -12.10 8.46 20.66
C ASP A 85 -11.35 7.24 21.24
N ALA A 86 -10.18 6.94 20.68
CA ALA A 86 -9.38 5.78 21.03
C ALA A 86 -8.93 5.75 22.50
N ALA A 87 -9.63 5.00 23.36
CA ALA A 87 -9.33 4.89 24.80
C ALA A 87 -8.27 3.83 25.18
N PHE A 88 -7.15 3.72 24.43
CA PHE A 88 -6.16 2.64 24.66
C PHE A 88 -5.46 2.72 26.02
N ALA A 89 -5.19 3.94 26.49
CA ALA A 89 -4.54 4.15 27.78
C ALA A 89 -5.33 3.50 28.93
N ARG A 90 -6.66 3.52 28.87
CA ARG A 90 -7.52 2.91 29.88
C ARG A 90 -7.38 1.39 29.91
N THR A 91 -7.42 0.74 28.75
CA THR A 91 -7.28 -0.73 28.67
C THR A 91 -5.88 -1.19 29.05
N LEU A 92 -4.84 -0.48 28.63
CA LEU A 92 -3.44 -0.81 28.96
C LEU A 92 -3.13 -0.71 30.47
N ASN A 93 -3.87 0.14 31.20
CA ASN A 93 -3.71 0.30 32.63
C ASN A 93 -4.47 -0.76 33.46
N ASN A 94 -5.23 -1.66 32.82
CA ASN A 94 -5.97 -2.70 33.51
C ASN A 94 -5.21 -4.05 33.44
N PRO A 95 -4.61 -4.53 34.54
CA PRO A 95 -3.86 -5.79 34.55
C PRO A 95 -4.74 -7.03 34.35
N GLU A 96 -6.07 -6.90 34.50
CA GLU A 96 -7.03 -8.00 34.31
C GLU A 96 -7.45 -8.17 32.85
N GLN A 97 -6.99 -7.32 31.94
CA GLN A 97 -7.38 -7.33 30.53
C GLN A 97 -6.19 -7.53 29.59
N GLY A 98 -6.35 -8.44 28.62
CA GLY A 98 -5.46 -8.51 27.47
C GLY A 98 -5.70 -7.35 26.51
N TYR A 99 -4.62 -6.84 25.90
CA TYR A 99 -4.70 -5.78 24.90
C TYR A 99 -4.50 -6.33 23.49
N ILE A 100 -5.50 -6.16 22.62
CA ILE A 100 -5.41 -6.50 21.21
C ILE A 100 -4.92 -5.27 20.44
N SER A 101 -3.95 -5.47 19.54
CA SER A 101 -3.42 -4.40 18.70
C SER A 101 -4.53 -3.69 17.92
N ARG A 102 -4.45 -2.36 17.84
CA ARG A 102 -5.52 -1.52 17.26
C ARG A 102 -5.86 -1.86 15.82
N TYR A 103 -4.87 -2.25 15.01
CA TYR A 103 -5.11 -2.57 13.59
C TYR A 103 -5.99 -3.82 13.41
N ALA A 104 -6.10 -4.66 14.44
CA ALA A 104 -6.91 -5.88 14.43
C ALA A 104 -8.33 -5.66 14.98
N LEU A 105 -8.67 -4.43 15.38
CA LEU A 105 -10.01 -4.09 15.88
C LEU A 105 -10.95 -3.75 14.71
N GLY A 106 -12.22 -4.13 14.87
CA GLY A 106 -13.27 -3.85 13.88
C GLY A 106 -13.26 -4.84 12.71
N ARG A 107 -13.69 -4.36 11.54
CA ARG A 107 -13.76 -5.20 10.33
C ARG A 107 -12.36 -5.43 9.78
N ASP A 108 -12.08 -6.67 9.38
CA ASP A 108 -10.84 -7.06 8.70
C ASP A 108 -10.49 -6.08 7.57
N TYR A 109 -9.38 -5.38 7.77
CA TYR A 109 -8.94 -4.30 6.88
C TYR A 109 -8.61 -4.83 5.49
N HIS A 110 -8.21 -6.10 5.34
CA HIS A 110 -7.89 -6.68 4.04
C HIS A 110 -9.09 -6.61 3.10
N LYS A 111 -10.28 -6.95 3.61
CA LYS A 111 -11.52 -6.90 2.84
C LYS A 111 -11.89 -5.46 2.46
N VAL A 112 -11.77 -4.53 3.41
CA VAL A 112 -12.12 -3.12 3.21
C VAL A 112 -11.20 -2.45 2.18
N LEU A 113 -9.88 -2.57 2.36
CA LEU A 113 -8.87 -2.00 1.47
C LEU A 113 -8.96 -2.60 0.07
N ARG A 114 -9.01 -3.93 -0.05
CA ARG A 114 -9.08 -4.61 -1.35
C ARG A 114 -10.30 -4.20 -2.15
N GLN A 115 -11.46 -4.07 -1.49
CA GLN A 115 -12.69 -3.61 -2.15
C GLN A 115 -12.56 -2.17 -2.67
N ARG A 116 -12.00 -1.27 -1.86
CA ARG A 116 -11.79 0.14 -2.26
C ARG A 116 -10.75 0.29 -3.36
N LEU A 117 -9.64 -0.44 -3.28
CA LEU A 117 -8.61 -0.49 -4.32
C LEU A 117 -9.16 -1.02 -5.64
N LYS A 118 -10.00 -2.06 -5.60
CA LYS A 118 -10.68 -2.57 -6.80
C LYS A 118 -11.55 -1.49 -7.45
N LYS A 119 -12.36 -0.77 -6.67
CA LYS A 119 -13.16 0.36 -7.17
C LYS A 119 -12.31 1.48 -7.76
N LEU A 120 -11.16 1.77 -7.17
CA LEU A 120 -10.23 2.76 -7.72
C LEU A 120 -9.69 2.33 -9.09
N GLY A 121 -9.27 1.06 -9.22
CA GLY A 121 -8.85 0.49 -10.50
C GLY A 121 -9.95 0.53 -11.55
N GLU A 122 -11.18 0.18 -11.19
CA GLU A 122 -12.34 0.25 -12.08
C GLU A 122 -12.61 1.68 -12.58
N LYS A 123 -12.52 2.69 -11.70
CA LYS A 123 -12.64 4.12 -12.09
C LYS A 123 -11.56 4.54 -13.08
N ILE A 124 -10.32 4.07 -12.90
CA ILE A 124 -9.21 4.34 -13.83
C ILE A 124 -9.50 3.71 -15.19
N THR A 125 -9.90 2.44 -15.23
CA THR A 125 -10.25 1.74 -16.47
C THR A 125 -11.37 2.46 -17.21
N GLN A 126 -12.44 2.82 -16.51
CA GLN A 126 -13.58 3.54 -17.09
C GLN A 126 -13.17 4.89 -17.67
N TYR A 127 -12.35 5.66 -16.96
CA TYR A 127 -11.85 6.94 -17.46
C TYR A 127 -11.01 6.76 -18.71
N CYS A 128 -10.06 5.82 -18.74
CA CYS A 128 -9.27 5.57 -19.95
C CYS A 128 -10.14 5.14 -21.15
N GLN A 129 -11.21 4.37 -20.91
CA GLN A 129 -12.17 3.98 -21.95
C GLN A 129 -12.96 5.17 -22.50
N GLN A 130 -13.33 6.14 -21.67
CA GLN A 130 -14.02 7.37 -22.09
C GLN A 130 -13.20 8.22 -23.07
N PHE A 131 -11.87 8.10 -23.01
CA PHE A 131 -10.94 8.77 -23.92
C PHE A 131 -10.44 7.83 -25.04
N GLU A 132 -11.16 6.74 -25.29
CA GLU A 132 -10.88 5.76 -26.37
C GLU A 132 -9.44 5.24 -26.38
N TYR A 133 -8.82 5.13 -25.20
CA TYR A 133 -7.47 4.59 -25.08
C TYR A 133 -7.45 3.14 -25.59
N GLN A 134 -6.69 2.91 -26.66
CA GLN A 134 -6.64 1.63 -27.37
C GLN A 134 -5.78 0.57 -26.67
N GLY A 135 -5.03 0.96 -25.63
CA GLY A 135 -4.19 0.03 -24.87
C GLY A 135 -4.96 -0.73 -23.80
N ILE A 136 -4.38 -1.84 -23.33
CA ILE A 136 -4.94 -2.61 -22.22
C ILE A 136 -4.65 -1.87 -20.90
N VAL A 137 -5.71 -1.50 -20.18
CA VAL A 137 -5.60 -1.01 -18.80
C VAL A 137 -5.82 -2.18 -17.85
N ASN A 138 -4.73 -2.62 -17.21
CA ASN A 138 -4.75 -3.71 -16.23
C ASN A 138 -4.35 -3.19 -14.85
N PHE A 139 -4.91 -3.77 -13.79
CA PHE A 139 -4.52 -3.49 -12.41
C PHE A 139 -4.69 -4.74 -11.54
N ARG A 140 -3.90 -4.82 -10.47
CA ARG A 140 -4.01 -5.88 -9.46
C ARG A 140 -3.89 -5.28 -8.06
N PRO A 141 -4.95 -5.31 -7.24
CA PRO A 141 -4.91 -4.75 -5.89
C PRO A 141 -4.17 -5.72 -4.93
N PHE A 142 -3.28 -5.16 -4.12
CA PHE A 142 -2.55 -5.89 -3.07
C PHE A 142 -2.84 -5.32 -1.68
N VAL A 143 -2.94 -6.19 -0.69
CA VAL A 143 -3.09 -5.85 0.73
C VAL A 143 -2.46 -6.98 1.56
N ASP A 144 -1.20 -6.81 1.98
CA ASP A 144 -0.36 -7.68 2.84
C ASP A 144 -0.14 -9.15 2.40
N SER A 145 -0.96 -9.66 1.48
CA SER A 145 -0.99 -11.08 1.14
C SER A 145 -0.18 -11.44 -0.10
N ALA A 146 0.46 -10.46 -0.75
CA ALA A 146 1.25 -10.66 -1.95
C ALA A 146 2.74 -10.37 -1.68
N PRO A 147 3.66 -11.05 -2.38
CA PRO A 147 5.08 -10.81 -2.23
C PRO A 147 5.46 -9.51 -2.96
N ILE A 148 5.15 -8.36 -2.36
CA ILE A 148 5.51 -7.03 -2.84
C ILE A 148 5.99 -6.16 -1.67
N MET A 149 7.01 -5.34 -1.89
CA MET A 149 7.56 -4.45 -0.86
C MET A 149 6.69 -3.20 -0.69
N GLU A 150 5.54 -3.36 -0.03
CA GLU A 150 4.58 -2.27 0.20
C GLU A 150 5.19 -1.04 0.91
N ARG A 151 6.07 -1.25 1.90
CA ARG A 151 6.69 -0.13 2.65
C ARG A 151 7.60 0.74 1.78
N PRO A 152 8.62 0.20 1.07
CA PRO A 152 9.38 0.99 0.11
C PRO A 152 8.53 1.70 -0.95
N LEU A 153 7.51 1.03 -1.48
CA LEU A 153 6.61 1.65 -2.47
C LEU A 153 5.81 2.80 -1.87
N ALA A 154 5.29 2.64 -0.66
CA ALA A 154 4.59 3.71 0.06
C ALA A 154 5.49 4.93 0.31
N VAL A 155 6.76 4.71 0.69
CA VAL A 155 7.74 5.78 0.86
C VAL A 155 8.05 6.46 -0.48
N LYS A 156 8.31 5.67 -1.54
CA LYS A 156 8.56 6.19 -2.89
C LYS A 156 7.37 6.98 -3.45
N ALA A 157 6.15 6.57 -3.11
CA ALA A 157 4.90 7.26 -3.44
C ALA A 157 4.63 8.52 -2.59
N GLY A 158 5.51 8.85 -1.64
CA GLY A 158 5.40 10.05 -0.81
C GLY A 158 4.41 9.94 0.35
N LEU A 159 4.07 8.73 0.80
CA LEU A 159 3.17 8.53 1.94
C LEU A 159 3.84 8.77 3.29
N GLY A 160 5.18 8.80 3.34
CA GLY A 160 5.94 8.97 4.57
C GLY A 160 7.39 8.51 4.44
N TRP A 161 8.03 8.22 5.58
CA TRP A 161 9.38 7.66 5.67
C TRP A 161 9.41 6.48 6.65
N VAL A 162 10.43 5.61 6.56
CA VAL A 162 10.58 4.48 7.50
C VAL A 162 11.19 4.98 8.81
N GLY A 163 10.51 4.77 9.93
CA GLY A 163 11.03 5.03 11.27
C GLY A 163 11.99 3.96 11.78
N LYS A 164 12.70 4.23 12.88
CA LYS A 164 13.57 3.24 13.56
C LYS A 164 12.81 1.97 13.97
N HIS A 165 11.51 2.08 14.23
CA HIS A 165 10.61 0.96 14.53
C HIS A 165 10.07 0.25 13.27
N SER A 166 10.69 0.47 12.10
CA SER A 166 10.38 -0.14 10.80
C SER A 166 9.05 0.23 10.12
N LEU A 167 8.14 0.92 10.81
CA LEU A 167 6.86 1.35 10.21
C LEU A 167 7.05 2.64 9.41
N VAL A 168 6.15 2.86 8.45
CA VAL A 168 6.06 4.14 7.73
C VAL A 168 5.44 5.18 8.67
N ILE A 169 6.07 6.35 8.75
CA ILE A 169 5.61 7.51 9.52
C ILE A 169 5.20 8.61 8.55
N ASN A 170 4.07 9.24 8.81
CA ASN A 170 3.56 10.41 8.10
C ASN A 170 3.48 11.60 9.06
N ASN A 171 3.84 12.79 8.58
CA ASN A 171 3.84 14.02 9.39
C ASN A 171 2.51 14.32 10.09
N GLN A 172 1.38 13.96 9.47
CA GLN A 172 0.05 14.28 10.01
C GLN A 172 -0.60 13.10 10.77
N ALA A 173 -0.21 11.85 10.49
CA ALA A 173 -0.90 10.67 11.03
C ALA A 173 -0.02 9.75 11.90
N GLY A 174 1.25 10.10 12.13
CA GLY A 174 2.19 9.19 12.81
C GLY A 174 2.34 7.89 12.02
N SER A 175 2.25 6.73 12.67
CA SER A 175 2.29 5.41 12.02
C SER A 175 0.95 4.65 12.12
N TRP A 176 -0.15 5.36 12.42
CA TRP A 176 -1.47 4.76 12.70
C TRP A 176 -2.32 4.60 11.43
N PHE A 177 -1.72 4.06 10.38
CA PHE A 177 -2.37 3.81 9.10
C PHE A 177 -1.86 2.55 8.41
N PHE A 178 -2.69 2.02 7.52
CA PHE A 178 -2.27 1.04 6.53
C PHE A 178 -1.68 1.75 5.32
N SER A 179 -0.54 1.26 4.82
CA SER A 179 0.12 1.71 3.58
C SER A 179 0.15 0.56 2.59
N ARG A 180 -0.77 0.56 1.64
CA ARG A 180 -0.97 -0.54 0.67
C ARG A 180 -0.85 -0.01 -0.75
#